data_AF-A0A7J2REY5-F1
#
_entry.id   AF-A0A7J2REY5-F1
#
_cell.length_a   1.000
_cell.length_b   1.000
_cell.length_c   1.000
_cell.angle_alpha   90.00
_cell.angle_beta   90.00
_cell.angle_gamma   90.00
#
_symmetry.space_group_name_H-M   'P 1'
#
loop_
_entity.id
_entity.type
_entity.pdbx_description
1 polymer ?
#
loop_
_entity_poly.entity_id
_entity_poly.type
_entity_poly.pdbx_seq_one_letter_code
_entity_poly.pdbx_strand_id
1 'polypeptide(L)'
;MGYSKNPITIEKVEKFLTLMVEANESLEWETPNPDRLAYYIREGISAAGTIYRNEPENDKLKEFSILNAKFIIKIKENYVIAALRNETPFAVMGVKRLKSVYLPNVTTLTEIVGAVAKYIVEESKEQIRIPNSDLLEDEFRKLEAYLKSKELEIEVNGNELVIAKSAN
;
A
#
# COMPACT_ATOMS: atom_id res chain seq x y z
N MET A 1 16.79 5.15 -12.19
CA MET A 1 17.31 6.53 -12.34
C MET A 1 17.61 7.04 -10.95
N GLY A 2 18.82 7.55 -10.71
CA GLY A 2 19.24 8.05 -9.39
C GLY A 2 18.82 9.50 -9.22
N TYR A 3 18.24 9.84 -8.06
CA TYR A 3 17.86 11.21 -7.73
C TYR A 3 19.10 12.06 -7.39
N SER A 4 19.08 13.34 -7.79
CA SER A 4 20.14 14.30 -7.52
C SER A 4 20.27 14.58 -6.02
N LYS A 5 21.49 14.83 -5.53
CA LYS A 5 21.80 15.11 -4.12
C LYS A 5 21.89 16.62 -3.80
N ASN A 6 21.33 17.47 -4.66
CA ASN A 6 21.56 18.92 -4.61
C ASN A 6 20.54 19.61 -3.69
N PRO A 7 20.95 20.39 -2.66
CA PRO A 7 20.04 21.16 -1.81
C PRO A 7 19.04 22.03 -2.57
N ILE A 8 19.41 22.54 -3.75
CA ILE A 8 18.57 23.35 -4.64
C ILE A 8 17.27 22.61 -5.04
N THR A 9 17.27 21.27 -5.05
CA THR A 9 16.06 20.51 -5.36
C THR A 9 15.04 20.55 -4.23
N ILE A 10 15.46 20.76 -2.98
CA ILE A 10 14.55 20.94 -1.84
C ILE A 10 13.92 22.33 -1.90
N GLU A 11 14.72 23.37 -2.11
CA GLU A 11 14.25 24.77 -2.18
C GLU A 11 13.12 24.96 -3.22
N LYS A 12 13.25 24.30 -4.38
CA LYS A 12 12.26 24.36 -5.47
C LYS A 12 10.86 23.86 -5.08
N VAL A 13 10.78 22.95 -4.12
CA VAL A 13 9.52 22.33 -3.69
C VAL A 13 9.23 22.50 -2.21
N GLU A 14 10.01 23.31 -1.51
CA GLU A 14 9.95 23.49 -0.07
C GLU A 14 8.53 23.81 0.41
N LYS A 15 7.85 24.74 -0.28
CA LYS A 15 6.46 25.09 0.01
C LYS A 15 5.54 23.86 0.02
N PHE A 16 5.69 22.95 -0.93
CA PHE A 16 4.88 21.73 -1.00
C PHE A 16 5.23 20.74 0.12
N LEU A 17 6.53 20.60 0.41
CA LEU A 17 7.00 19.71 1.48
C LEU A 17 6.52 20.18 2.85
N THR A 18 6.60 21.48 3.15
CA THR A 18 6.08 22.06 4.39
C THR A 18 4.58 21.82 4.54
N LEU A 19 3.79 22.06 3.49
CA LEU A 19 2.36 21.76 3.50
C LEU A 19 2.07 20.27 3.79
N MET A 20 2.87 19.36 3.24
CA MET A 20 2.74 17.92 3.51
C MET A 20 3.11 17.54 4.96
N VAL A 21 4.07 18.22 5.58
CA VAL A 21 4.42 17.98 6.99
C VAL A 21 3.22 18.25 7.88
N GLU A 22 2.57 19.40 7.69
CA GLU A 22 1.45 19.89 8.49
C GLU A 22 0.12 19.14 8.20
N ALA A 23 -0.03 18.59 6.99
CA ALA A 23 -1.29 18.01 6.55
C ALA A 23 -1.61 16.67 7.23
N ASN A 24 -2.84 16.51 7.72
CA ASN A 24 -3.38 15.23 8.22
C ASN A 24 -4.37 14.58 7.25
N GLU A 25 -4.46 15.12 6.03
CA GLU A 25 -5.32 14.65 4.93
C GLU A 25 -4.55 14.70 3.60
N SER A 26 -5.12 14.10 2.57
CA SER A 26 -4.57 14.17 1.21
C SER A 26 -4.55 15.60 0.67
N LEU A 27 -3.48 15.99 -0.03
CA LEU A 27 -3.33 17.30 -0.66
C LEU A 27 -3.38 17.19 -2.19
N GLU A 28 -3.96 18.20 -2.84
CA GLU A 28 -4.07 18.27 -4.29
C GLU A 28 -3.58 19.62 -4.82
N TRP A 29 -2.78 19.60 -5.89
CA TRP A 29 -2.27 20.80 -6.54
C TRP A 29 -2.51 20.74 -8.04
N GLU A 30 -3.29 21.69 -8.55
CA GLU A 30 -3.45 21.89 -9.99
C GLU A 30 -2.19 22.52 -10.58
N THR A 31 -1.72 22.00 -11.72
CA THR A 31 -0.55 22.52 -12.40
C THR A 31 -0.60 22.21 -13.90
N PRO A 32 -0.10 23.12 -14.76
CA PRO A 32 0.03 22.85 -16.19
C PRO A 32 1.10 21.78 -16.51
N ASN A 33 1.96 21.40 -15.55
CA ASN A 33 3.03 20.40 -15.75
C ASN A 33 3.09 19.41 -14.57
N PRO A 34 2.10 18.52 -14.43
CA PRO A 34 1.98 17.64 -13.27
C PRO A 34 3.11 16.63 -13.14
N ASP A 35 3.60 16.08 -14.26
CA ASP A 35 4.78 15.20 -14.27
C ASP A 35 6.01 15.86 -13.67
N ARG A 36 6.24 17.12 -14.03
CA ARG A 36 7.40 17.90 -13.58
C ARG A 36 7.32 18.22 -12.10
N LEU A 37 6.15 18.66 -11.62
CA LEU A 37 5.95 18.95 -10.20
C LEU A 37 6.05 17.69 -9.35
N ALA A 38 5.38 16.60 -9.76
CA ALA A 38 5.46 15.32 -9.05
C ALA A 38 6.89 14.77 -9.01
N TYR A 39 7.66 14.90 -10.11
CA TYR A 39 9.08 14.55 -10.15
C TYR A 39 9.87 15.36 -9.10
N TYR A 40 9.73 16.69 -9.08
CA TYR A 40 10.49 17.52 -8.14
C TYR A 40 10.11 17.28 -6.69
N ILE A 41 8.84 17.01 -6.38
CA ILE A 41 8.43 16.66 -5.00
C ILE A 41 9.11 15.36 -4.57
N ARG A 42 9.09 14.32 -5.40
CA ARG A 42 9.77 13.04 -5.10
C ARG A 42 11.28 13.22 -4.98
N GLU A 43 11.89 14.01 -5.86
CA GLU A 43 13.31 14.34 -5.82
C GLU A 43 13.67 15.11 -4.55
N GLY A 44 12.87 16.10 -4.14
CA GLY A 44 13.04 16.87 -2.91
C GLY A 44 13.00 16.00 -1.66
N ILE A 45 12.03 15.07 -1.56
CA ILE A 45 11.94 14.11 -0.45
C ILE A 45 13.18 13.20 -0.42
N SER A 46 13.60 12.68 -1.58
CA SER A 46 14.79 11.82 -1.68
C SER A 46 16.09 12.57 -1.34
N ALA A 47 16.19 13.83 -1.76
CA ALA A 47 17.32 14.70 -1.45
C ALA A 47 17.36 14.99 0.07
N ALA A 48 16.23 15.32 0.68
CA ALA A 48 16.12 15.55 2.13
C ALA A 48 16.61 14.35 2.93
N GLY A 49 16.16 13.13 2.59
CA GLY A 49 16.65 11.92 3.27
C GLY A 49 18.13 11.60 3.02
N THR A 50 18.69 12.07 1.91
CA THR A 50 20.13 11.89 1.65
C THR A 50 20.97 12.91 2.41
N ILE A 51 20.55 14.17 2.45
CA ILE A 51 21.25 15.24 3.17
C ILE A 51 21.12 15.05 4.68
N TYR A 52 19.94 14.67 5.18
CA TYR A 52 19.71 14.38 6.61
C TYR A 52 20.67 13.32 7.17
N ARG A 53 21.04 12.31 6.37
CA ARG A 53 22.04 11.30 6.79
C ARG A 53 23.43 11.89 7.05
N ASN A 54 23.75 13.02 6.43
CA ASN A 54 25.01 13.73 6.61
C ASN A 54 24.87 14.89 7.64
N GLU A 55 23.65 15.37 7.88
CA GLU A 55 23.31 16.47 8.81
C GLU A 55 22.13 16.06 9.72
N PRO A 56 22.33 15.13 10.67
CA PRO A 56 21.24 14.51 11.43
C PRO A 56 20.58 15.44 12.46
N GLU A 57 21.16 16.61 12.73
CA GLU A 57 20.64 17.63 13.66
C GLU A 57 19.62 18.57 13.00
N ASN A 58 19.40 18.46 11.68
CA ASN A 58 18.47 19.31 10.96
C ASN A 58 17.04 18.74 10.99
N ASP A 59 16.22 19.20 11.94
CA ASP A 59 14.84 18.74 12.14
C ASP A 59 13.96 18.93 10.89
N LYS A 60 14.17 19.99 10.13
CA LYS A 60 13.42 20.23 8.89
C LYS A 60 13.71 19.15 7.83
N LEU A 61 14.98 18.77 7.68
CA LEU A 61 15.36 17.69 6.76
C LEU A 61 14.84 16.33 7.24
N LYS A 62 14.81 16.11 8.57
CA LYS A 62 14.20 14.94 9.18
C LYS A 62 12.73 14.81 8.80
N GLU A 63 11.94 15.87 9.01
CA GLU A 63 10.51 15.90 8.69
C GLU A 63 10.26 15.67 7.19
N PHE A 64 11.03 16.32 6.31
CA PHE A 64 10.89 16.10 4.88
C PHE A 64 11.26 14.68 4.46
N SER A 65 12.28 14.08 5.09
CA SER A 65 12.74 12.73 4.74
C SER A 65 11.70 11.65 5.02
N ILE A 66 10.86 11.84 6.05
CA ILE A 66 9.83 10.87 6.45
C ILE A 66 8.52 11.02 5.65
N LEU A 67 8.36 12.07 4.85
CA LEU A 67 7.16 12.28 4.03
C LEU A 67 6.90 11.12 3.05
N ASN A 68 7.94 10.44 2.56
CA ASN A 68 7.76 9.25 1.72
C ASN A 68 7.07 8.10 2.45
N ALA A 69 7.14 8.03 3.79
CA ALA A 69 6.42 7.04 4.59
C ALA A 69 4.97 7.44 4.90
N LYS A 70 4.65 8.74 4.82
CA LYS A 70 3.30 9.29 5.09
C LYS A 70 2.45 9.40 3.82
N PHE A 71 3.05 9.83 2.70
CA PHE A 71 2.34 10.12 1.46
C PHE A 71 2.82 9.28 0.27
N ILE A 72 1.94 9.15 -0.72
CA ILE A 72 2.22 8.70 -2.08
C ILE A 72 1.87 9.83 -3.06
N ILE A 73 2.84 10.20 -3.90
CA ILE A 73 2.63 11.23 -4.92
C ILE A 73 2.06 10.60 -6.18
N LYS A 74 0.87 11.03 -6.60
CA LYS A 74 0.16 10.59 -7.81
C LYS A 74 -0.06 11.75 -8.76
N ILE A 75 -0.30 11.42 -10.02
CA ILE A 75 -0.72 12.36 -11.06
C ILE A 75 -2.10 11.91 -11.52
N LYS A 76 -3.04 12.84 -11.61
CA LYS A 76 -4.36 12.63 -12.19
C LYS A 76 -4.70 13.85 -13.04
N GLU A 77 -4.72 13.68 -14.36
CA GLU A 77 -4.91 14.79 -15.30
C GLU A 77 -3.93 15.93 -15.00
N ASN A 78 -4.42 17.14 -14.72
CA ASN A 78 -3.61 18.32 -14.40
C ASN A 78 -3.30 18.48 -12.91
N TYR A 79 -3.56 17.44 -12.10
CA TYR A 79 -3.36 17.48 -10.65
C TYR A 79 -2.20 16.60 -10.21
N VAL A 80 -1.41 17.13 -9.28
CA VAL A 80 -0.49 16.35 -8.45
C VAL A 80 -1.15 16.13 -7.10
N ILE A 81 -1.32 14.87 -6.72
CA ILE A 81 -2.00 14.47 -5.49
C ILE A 81 -0.98 13.85 -4.55
N ALA A 82 -0.77 14.44 -3.37
CA ALA A 82 -0.09 13.79 -2.26
C ALA A 82 -1.15 13.06 -1.42
N ALA A 83 -1.41 11.80 -1.76
CA ALA A 83 -2.38 10.99 -1.05
C ALA A 83 -1.76 10.37 0.21
N LEU A 84 -2.46 10.36 1.34
CA LEU A 84 -1.96 9.66 2.51
C LEU A 84 -1.88 8.15 2.23
N ARG A 85 -0.83 7.49 2.75
CA ARG A 85 -0.63 6.06 2.54
C ARG A 85 -1.64 5.18 3.29
N ASN A 86 -2.21 5.68 4.40
CA ASN A 86 -3.31 5.03 5.12
C ASN A 86 -4.67 5.24 4.41
N GLU A 87 -4.83 6.29 3.61
CA GLU A 87 -6.02 6.53 2.76
C GLU A 87 -5.96 5.82 1.42
N THR A 88 -4.83 5.20 1.06
CA THR A 88 -4.81 4.25 -0.05
C THR A 88 -5.30 2.87 0.43
N PRO A 89 -6.51 2.43 0.05
CA PRO A 89 -6.92 1.05 0.25
C PRO A 89 -6.13 0.16 -0.71
N PHE A 90 -4.89 -0.23 -0.39
CA PHE A 90 -4.07 -1.26 -1.07
C PHE A 90 -3.96 -1.22 -2.62
N ALA A 91 -4.54 -0.24 -3.30
CA ALA A 91 -4.82 -0.25 -4.74
C ALA A 91 -3.60 0.11 -5.60
N VAL A 92 -2.45 0.36 -4.98
CA VAL A 92 -1.18 0.68 -5.67
C VAL A 92 -0.05 -0.28 -5.26
N MET A 93 -0.39 -1.42 -4.66
CA MET A 93 0.44 -2.62 -4.77
C MET A 93 -0.26 -3.59 -5.73
N GLY A 94 0.13 -3.55 -7.01
CA GLY A 94 -0.15 -4.63 -7.95
C GLY A 94 -1.30 -4.42 -8.96
N VAL A 95 -1.28 -3.35 -9.76
CA VAL A 95 -1.94 -3.36 -11.09
C VAL A 95 -1.06 -4.14 -12.10
N LYS A 96 -0.62 -5.32 -11.67
CA LYS A 96 -0.33 -6.47 -12.51
C LYS A 96 -1.17 -7.59 -11.89
N ARG A 97 -2.38 -7.80 -12.41
CA ARG A 97 -3.23 -8.99 -12.22
C ARG A 97 -2.90 -9.75 -10.93
N LEU A 98 -3.27 -9.21 -9.76
CA LEU A 98 -3.16 -9.99 -8.53
C LEU A 98 -4.23 -11.09 -8.60
N LYS A 99 -3.79 -12.28 -9.02
CA LYS A 99 -4.54 -13.53 -8.95
C LYS A 99 -4.98 -13.81 -7.51
N SER A 100 -4.22 -13.32 -6.53
CA SER A 100 -4.43 -13.56 -5.10
C SER A 100 -4.70 -12.30 -4.29
N VAL A 101 -5.63 -12.37 -3.34
CA VAL A 101 -5.87 -11.36 -2.29
C VAL A 101 -5.25 -11.83 -0.98
N TYR A 102 -4.62 -10.94 -0.21
CA TYR A 102 -4.06 -11.25 1.11
C TYR A 102 -4.88 -10.56 2.21
N LEU A 103 -5.23 -11.28 3.28
CA LEU A 103 -6.09 -10.78 4.35
C LEU A 103 -5.37 -10.81 5.72
N PRO A 104 -4.73 -9.70 6.13
CA PRO A 104 -3.82 -9.70 7.29
C PRO A 104 -4.45 -9.69 8.70
N ASN A 105 -5.77 -9.68 8.88
CA ASN A 105 -6.38 -9.47 10.21
C ASN A 105 -7.69 -10.25 10.39
N VAL A 106 -7.76 -11.48 9.85
CA VAL A 106 -8.97 -12.29 9.99
C VAL A 106 -8.85 -13.14 11.24
N THR A 107 -9.71 -12.89 12.22
CA THR A 107 -9.59 -13.49 13.56
C THR A 107 -10.68 -14.51 13.84
N THR A 108 -11.70 -14.61 12.98
CA THR A 108 -12.82 -15.53 13.18
C THR A 108 -13.20 -16.26 11.90
N LEU A 109 -13.74 -17.48 12.05
CA LEU A 109 -14.24 -18.31 10.95
C LEU A 109 -15.26 -17.57 10.07
N THR A 110 -16.13 -16.76 10.67
CA THR A 110 -17.18 -16.00 9.97
C THR A 110 -16.59 -14.95 9.04
N GLU A 111 -15.55 -14.23 9.47
CA GLU A 111 -14.88 -13.22 8.64
C GLU A 111 -14.18 -13.87 7.44
N ILE A 112 -13.60 -15.07 7.63
CA ILE A 112 -12.98 -15.83 6.54
C ILE A 112 -14.02 -16.24 5.51
N VAL A 113 -15.15 -16.81 5.95
CA VAL A 113 -16.23 -17.21 5.04
C VAL A 113 -16.79 -16.01 4.29
N GLY A 114 -16.97 -14.87 4.97
CA GLY A 114 -17.38 -13.62 4.34
C GLY A 114 -16.38 -13.13 3.29
N ALA A 115 -15.08 -13.23 3.58
CA ALA A 115 -14.04 -12.85 2.64
C ALA A 115 -13.97 -13.78 1.43
N VAL A 116 -14.15 -15.09 1.61
CA VAL A 116 -14.19 -16.06 0.50
C VAL A 116 -15.38 -15.79 -0.42
N ALA A 117 -16.58 -15.59 0.15
CA ALA A 117 -17.77 -15.26 -0.63
C ALA A 117 -17.59 -13.96 -1.42
N LYS A 118 -17.12 -12.90 -0.75
CA LYS A 118 -16.91 -11.60 -1.40
C LYS A 118 -15.82 -11.66 -2.47
N TYR A 119 -14.65 -12.18 -2.16
CA TYR A 119 -13.49 -12.02 -3.06
C TYR A 119 -13.41 -13.09 -4.14
N ILE A 120 -13.66 -14.37 -3.86
CA ILE A 120 -13.59 -15.42 -4.90
C ILE A 120 -14.88 -15.49 -5.72
N VAL A 121 -16.06 -15.39 -5.07
CA VAL A 121 -17.35 -15.58 -5.75
C VAL A 121 -17.85 -14.28 -6.39
N GLU A 122 -17.93 -13.18 -5.62
CA GLU A 122 -18.48 -11.92 -6.14
C GLU A 122 -17.45 -11.13 -6.96
N GLU A 123 -16.23 -10.94 -6.44
CA GLU A 123 -15.19 -10.13 -7.08
C GLU A 123 -14.27 -10.92 -8.04
N SER A 124 -14.59 -12.19 -8.32
CA SER A 124 -13.90 -13.05 -9.31
C SER A 124 -12.37 -13.13 -9.14
N LYS A 125 -11.88 -13.17 -7.90
CA LYS A 125 -10.46 -13.41 -7.62
C LYS A 125 -10.12 -14.90 -7.78
N GLU A 126 -8.92 -15.18 -8.27
CA GLU A 126 -8.47 -16.58 -8.45
C GLU A 126 -8.08 -17.22 -7.12
N GLN A 127 -7.58 -16.44 -6.16
CA GLN A 127 -7.04 -16.93 -4.90
C GLN A 127 -7.20 -15.92 -3.74
N ILE A 128 -7.25 -16.43 -2.51
CA ILE A 128 -7.18 -15.69 -1.25
C ILE A 128 -6.11 -16.34 -0.37
N ARG A 129 -5.36 -15.54 0.37
CA ARG A 129 -4.35 -15.97 1.34
C ARG A 129 -4.66 -15.42 2.72
N ILE A 130 -4.64 -16.30 3.71
CA ILE A 130 -4.99 -16.02 5.10
C ILE A 130 -3.86 -16.50 6.00
N PRO A 131 -3.29 -15.65 6.87
CA PRO A 131 -2.30 -16.08 7.85
C PRO A 131 -2.90 -17.10 8.83
N ASN A 132 -2.17 -18.17 9.09
CA ASN A 132 -2.50 -19.22 10.05
C ASN A 132 -2.22 -18.80 11.50
N SER A 133 -1.58 -17.64 11.70
CA SER A 133 -1.22 -17.11 13.02
C SER A 133 -2.41 -16.76 13.91
N ASP A 134 -3.59 -16.57 13.32
CA ASP A 134 -4.73 -15.93 13.98
C ASP A 134 -5.94 -16.88 14.18
N LEU A 135 -5.83 -18.15 13.77
CA LEU A 135 -6.86 -19.18 13.95
C LEU A 135 -6.41 -20.27 14.91
N LEU A 136 -7.31 -20.74 15.77
CA LEU A 136 -7.08 -21.95 16.56
C LEU A 136 -7.13 -23.19 15.66
N GLU A 137 -6.41 -24.26 16.03
CA GLU A 137 -6.32 -25.49 15.23
C GLU A 137 -7.70 -26.12 14.92
N ASP A 138 -8.64 -26.07 15.87
CA ASP A 138 -10.01 -26.53 15.68
C ASP A 138 -10.82 -25.67 14.70
N GLU A 139 -10.57 -24.36 14.67
CA GLU A 139 -11.20 -23.42 13.73
C GLU A 139 -10.65 -23.61 12.32
N PHE A 140 -9.35 -23.86 12.22
CA PHE A 140 -8.68 -24.20 10.97
C PHE A 140 -9.25 -25.48 10.35
N ARG A 141 -9.43 -26.55 11.14
CA ARG A 141 -10.05 -27.80 10.65
C ARG A 141 -11.49 -27.61 10.19
N LYS A 142 -12.28 -26.80 10.92
CA LYS A 142 -13.67 -26.48 10.53
C LYS A 142 -13.72 -25.67 9.24
N LEU A 143 -12.81 -24.72 9.09
CA LEU A 143 -12.67 -23.91 7.89
C LEU A 143 -12.31 -24.77 6.68
N GLU A 144 -11.30 -25.62 6.83
CA GLU A 144 -10.84 -26.53 5.78
C GLU A 144 -11.99 -27.43 5.30
N ALA A 145 -12.77 -28.00 6.24
CA ALA A 145 -13.93 -28.83 5.91
C ALA A 145 -15.04 -28.05 5.19
N TYR A 146 -15.35 -26.83 5.66
CA TYR A 146 -16.36 -25.96 5.03
C TYR A 146 -15.97 -25.58 3.60
N LEU A 147 -14.73 -25.15 3.39
CA LEU A 147 -14.23 -24.75 2.08
C LEU A 147 -14.14 -25.93 1.10
N LYS A 148 -13.74 -27.12 1.57
CA LYS A 148 -13.80 -28.37 0.77
C LYS A 148 -15.22 -28.69 0.32
N SER A 149 -16.23 -28.43 1.15
CA SER A 149 -17.65 -28.61 0.77
C SER A 149 -18.14 -27.64 -0.30
N LYS A 150 -17.37 -26.58 -0.59
CA LYS A 150 -17.63 -25.61 -1.66
C LYS A 150 -16.82 -25.90 -2.93
N GLU A 151 -16.20 -27.07 -3.01
CA GLU A 151 -15.35 -27.51 -4.12
C GLU A 151 -14.16 -26.59 -4.38
N LEU A 152 -13.75 -25.76 -3.40
CA LEU A 152 -12.60 -24.87 -3.53
C LEU A 152 -11.29 -25.63 -3.31
N GLU A 153 -10.25 -25.24 -4.05
CA GLU A 153 -8.91 -25.76 -3.81
C GLU A 153 -8.28 -25.06 -2.61
N ILE A 154 -7.69 -25.85 -1.71
CA ILE A 154 -7.08 -25.34 -0.49
C ILE A 154 -5.68 -25.92 -0.37
N GLU A 155 -4.69 -25.04 -0.23
CA GLU A 155 -3.31 -25.40 0.03
C GLU A 155 -2.85 -24.73 1.32
N VAL A 156 -2.12 -25.47 2.16
CA VAL A 156 -1.44 -24.91 3.32
C VAL A 156 0.02 -24.69 2.95
N ASN A 157 0.44 -23.43 2.87
CA ASN A 157 1.80 -23.06 2.50
C ASN A 157 2.49 -22.39 3.69
N GLY A 158 3.23 -23.19 4.47
CA GLY A 158 3.87 -22.73 5.70
C GLY A 158 2.85 -22.25 6.74
N ASN A 159 2.87 -20.93 7.03
CA ASN A 159 1.94 -20.28 7.95
C ASN A 159 0.77 -19.59 7.25
N GLU A 160 0.43 -19.97 6.01
CA GLU A 160 -0.68 -19.39 5.27
C GLU A 160 -1.65 -20.47 4.79
N LEU A 161 -2.95 -20.18 4.89
CA LEU A 161 -4.00 -20.87 4.18
C LEU A 161 -4.24 -20.18 2.84
N VAL A 162 -4.12 -20.94 1.76
CA VAL A 162 -4.28 -20.47 0.40
C VAL A 162 -5.53 -21.11 -0.19
N ILE A 163 -6.52 -20.31 -0.53
CA ILE A 163 -7.82 -20.75 -1.06
C ILE A 163 -7.90 -20.31 -2.51
N ALA A 164 -8.10 -21.23 -3.44
CA ALA A 164 -8.23 -20.94 -4.86
C ALA A 164 -9.58 -21.40 -5.43
N LYS A 165 -10.00 -20.76 -6.51
CA LYS A 165 -11.16 -21.19 -7.28
C LYS A 165 -10.87 -22.57 -7.88
N SER A 166 -11.82 -23.49 -7.78
CA SER A 166 -11.74 -24.80 -8.43
C SER A 166 -11.54 -24.64 -9.94
N ALA A 167 -10.54 -25.33 -10.49
CA ALA A 167 -10.41 -25.49 -11.93
C ALA A 167 -11.41 -26.55 -12.40
N ASN A 168 -12.54 -26.10 -12.95
CA ASN A 168 -13.39 -26.97 -13.78
C ASN A 168 -12.70 -27.29 -15.11
#